data_AF-A0A2D6BK95-F1
#
_entry.id   AF-A0A2D6BK95-F1
#
_cell.length_a   1.000
_cell.length_b   1.000
_cell.length_c   1.000
_cell.angle_alpha   90.00
_cell.angle_beta   90.00
_cell.angle_gamma   90.00
#
_symmetry.space_group_name_H-M   'P 1'
#
loop_
_entity.id
_entity.type
_entity.pdbx_description
1 polymer ?
#
loop_
_entity_poly.entity_id
_entity_poly.type
_entity_poly.pdbx_seq_one_letter_code
_entity_poly.pdbx_strand_id
1 'polypeptide(L)'
;MRALVFSLVSLPMLLLARRLWRLWRETGRAPERWLALFFAGLAVGIPSRVIGVIPDLVAPALQSGFGAFGHLAFALGIAALYGFTRSAFRAEVGWARWLSLAGVTAVGVTTGWVLLAPEARAELHPAVIAANSARVLPFLWPFFECTHHARLMARRREVGLADPVVANRFALWAVWTGALGIFGAVVVAVRLWALSTGSPITGNPEQARWLVPPIVVTGCIVAAAAATAVWLSFFPPKRYLRWLQREAEA
;
A
#
# COMPACT_ATOMS: atom_id res chain seq x y z
N MET A 1 -22.75 -8.88 -3.36
CA MET A 1 -21.50 -9.24 -2.63
C MET A 1 -20.29 -8.42 -3.05
N ARG A 2 -19.96 -8.28 -4.35
CA ARG A 2 -18.76 -7.54 -4.82
C ARG A 2 -18.72 -6.06 -4.40
N ALA A 3 -19.83 -5.33 -4.54
CA ALA A 3 -19.93 -3.94 -4.09
C ALA A 3 -19.68 -3.75 -2.57
N LEU A 4 -20.07 -4.75 -1.76
CA LEU A 4 -19.88 -4.72 -0.31
C LEU A 4 -18.40 -4.78 0.06
N VAL A 5 -17.62 -5.63 -0.62
CA VAL A 5 -16.17 -5.78 -0.38
C VAL A 5 -15.41 -4.49 -0.69
N PHE A 6 -15.75 -3.79 -1.79
CA PHE A 6 -15.14 -2.50 -2.12
C PHE A 6 -15.41 -1.44 -1.07
N SER A 7 -16.66 -1.34 -0.60
CA SER A 7 -17.03 -0.39 0.43
C SER A 7 -16.31 -0.65 1.75
N LEU A 8 -16.16 -1.93 2.14
CA LEU A 8 -15.51 -2.31 3.40
C LEU A 8 -14.04 -1.92 3.47
N VAL A 9 -13.30 -1.93 2.35
CA VAL A 9 -11.88 -1.54 2.33
C VAL A 9 -11.71 -0.03 2.11
N SER A 10 -12.51 0.56 1.22
CA SER A 10 -12.33 1.95 0.79
C SER A 10 -12.81 2.96 1.83
N LEU A 11 -13.91 2.66 2.53
CA LEU A 11 -14.45 3.57 3.55
C LEU A 11 -13.47 3.83 4.69
N PRO A 12 -12.87 2.81 5.35
CA PRO A 12 -11.87 3.05 6.39
C PRO A 12 -10.67 3.87 5.89
N MET A 13 -10.20 3.61 4.66
CA MET A 13 -9.09 4.36 4.07
C MET A 13 -9.46 5.83 3.79
N LEU A 14 -10.67 6.12 3.30
CA LEU A 14 -11.14 7.49 3.11
C LEU A 14 -11.34 8.23 4.45
N LEU A 15 -11.83 7.53 5.48
CA LEU A 15 -11.95 8.09 6.83
C LEU A 15 -10.58 8.43 7.42
N LEU A 16 -9.60 7.52 7.27
CA LEU A 16 -8.21 7.76 7.64
C LEU A 16 -7.62 8.96 6.88
N ALA A 17 -7.77 8.98 5.54
CA ALA A 17 -7.31 10.06 4.69
C ALA A 17 -7.89 11.42 5.13
N ARG A 18 -9.21 11.48 5.34
CA ARG A 18 -9.89 12.70 5.79
C ARG A 18 -9.38 13.17 7.15
N ARG A 19 -9.15 12.26 8.09
CA ARG A 19 -8.66 12.63 9.43
C ARG A 19 -7.21 13.11 9.38
N LEU A 20 -6.35 12.41 8.66
CA LEU A 20 -4.95 12.82 8.46
C LEU A 20 -4.84 14.16 7.74
N TRP A 21 -5.73 14.42 6.79
CA TRP A 21 -5.81 15.73 6.13
C TRP A 21 -6.18 16.85 7.09
N ARG A 22 -7.14 16.63 8.00
CA ARG A 22 -7.48 17.61 9.04
C ARG A 22 -6.31 17.83 9.99
N LEU A 23 -5.70 16.75 10.46
CA LEU A 23 -4.54 16.83 11.35
C LEU A 23 -3.40 17.63 10.70
N TRP A 24 -3.12 17.40 9.40
CA TRP A 24 -2.15 18.20 8.67
C TRP A 24 -2.49 19.69 8.64
N ARG A 25 -3.77 20.04 8.44
CA ARG A 25 -4.21 21.44 8.47
C ARG A 25 -4.03 22.08 9.84
N GLU A 26 -4.15 21.30 10.91
CA GLU A 26 -3.99 21.76 12.29
C GLU A 26 -2.50 21.87 12.70
N THR A 27 -1.67 20.91 12.32
CA THR A 27 -0.26 20.82 12.75
C THR A 27 0.74 21.45 11.78
N GLY A 28 0.36 21.62 10.51
CA GLY A 28 1.25 22.00 9.42
C GLY A 28 2.29 20.93 9.04
N ARG A 29 2.27 19.72 9.63
CA ARG A 29 3.33 18.72 9.46
C ARG A 29 3.21 17.95 8.14
N ALA A 30 4.28 17.99 7.34
CA ALA A 30 4.30 17.37 6.01
C ALA A 30 3.93 15.87 5.95
N PRO A 31 4.36 14.99 6.88
CA PRO A 31 4.08 13.55 6.78
C PRO A 31 2.59 13.21 6.75
N GLU A 32 1.77 13.94 7.50
CA GLU A 32 0.32 13.69 7.61
C GLU A 32 -0.39 13.96 6.28
N ARG A 33 0.03 15.01 5.55
CA ARG A 33 -0.47 15.30 4.20
C ARG A 33 -0.17 14.17 3.23
N TRP A 34 1.08 13.70 3.21
CA TRP A 34 1.49 12.64 2.31
C TRP A 34 0.75 11.34 2.58
N LEU A 35 0.57 11.01 3.84
CA LEU A 35 -0.15 9.80 4.21
C LEU A 35 -1.66 9.91 3.89
N ALA A 36 -2.26 11.09 4.06
CA ALA A 36 -3.63 11.35 3.63
C ALA A 36 -3.81 11.12 2.11
N LEU A 37 -2.89 11.65 1.30
CA LEU A 37 -2.89 11.45 -0.15
C LEU A 37 -2.69 9.98 -0.53
N PHE A 38 -1.81 9.27 0.17
CA PHE A 38 -1.60 7.84 -0.02
C PHE A 38 -2.90 7.06 0.20
N PHE A 39 -3.56 7.22 1.36
CA PHE A 39 -4.79 6.49 1.65
C PHE A 39 -5.95 6.88 0.73
N ALA A 40 -6.09 8.16 0.36
CA ALA A 40 -7.08 8.59 -0.62
C ALA A 40 -6.83 7.96 -2.00
N GLY A 41 -5.58 7.96 -2.46
CA GLY A 41 -5.18 7.35 -3.72
C GLY A 41 -5.44 5.84 -3.77
N LEU A 42 -5.19 5.12 -2.67
CA LEU A 42 -5.54 3.70 -2.56
C LEU A 42 -7.06 3.47 -2.57
N ALA A 43 -7.79 4.22 -1.74
CA ALA A 43 -9.22 4.03 -1.55
C ALA A 43 -10.03 4.26 -2.82
N VAL A 44 -9.55 5.14 -3.70
CA VAL A 44 -10.18 5.43 -4.98
C VAL A 44 -9.55 4.59 -6.10
N GLY A 45 -8.23 4.49 -6.12
CA GLY A 45 -7.50 3.83 -7.21
C GLY A 45 -7.73 2.33 -7.30
N ILE A 46 -7.74 1.61 -6.16
CA ILE A 46 -7.92 0.16 -6.16
C ILE A 46 -9.33 -0.22 -6.66
N PRO A 47 -10.44 0.30 -6.11
CA PRO A 47 -11.77 -0.05 -6.62
C PRO A 47 -11.96 0.33 -8.08
N SER A 48 -11.52 1.52 -8.51
CA SER A 48 -11.63 1.94 -9.92
C SER A 48 -10.86 1.00 -10.84
N ARG A 49 -9.66 0.56 -10.46
CA ARG A 49 -8.91 -0.43 -11.25
C ARG A 49 -9.66 -1.75 -11.33
N VAL A 50 -10.21 -2.25 -10.22
CA VAL A 50 -10.94 -3.52 -10.23
C VAL A 50 -12.22 -3.42 -11.08
N ILE A 51 -12.95 -2.30 -11.01
CA ILE A 51 -14.09 -2.02 -11.89
C ILE A 51 -13.67 -2.01 -13.37
N GLY A 52 -12.50 -1.46 -13.67
CA GLY A 52 -11.97 -1.41 -15.03
C GLY A 52 -11.48 -2.76 -15.59
N VAL A 53 -11.24 -3.76 -14.73
CA VAL A 53 -10.67 -5.07 -15.13
C VAL A 53 -11.68 -6.21 -15.06
N ILE A 54 -12.68 -6.15 -14.17
CA ILE A 54 -13.70 -7.20 -14.08
C ILE A 54 -14.76 -6.97 -15.16
N PRO A 55 -14.95 -7.93 -16.10
CA PRO A 55 -16.01 -7.83 -17.10
C PRO A 55 -17.40 -7.68 -16.46
N ASP A 56 -18.30 -7.02 -17.18
CA ASP A 56 -19.72 -6.89 -16.83
C ASP A 56 -20.06 -6.06 -15.59
N LEU A 57 -19.07 -5.46 -14.88
CA LEU A 57 -19.37 -4.53 -13.78
C LEU A 57 -19.87 -3.17 -14.28
N VAL A 58 -19.37 -2.72 -15.44
CA VAL A 58 -19.75 -1.47 -16.09
C VAL A 58 -19.73 -1.65 -17.61
N ALA A 59 -20.41 -0.75 -18.33
CA ALA A 59 -20.42 -0.74 -19.79
C ALA A 59 -18.99 -0.75 -20.36
N PRO A 60 -18.71 -1.47 -21.47
CA PRO A 60 -17.36 -1.59 -22.04
C PRO A 60 -16.66 -0.25 -22.30
N ALA A 61 -17.41 0.77 -22.72
CA ALA A 61 -16.90 2.13 -22.95
C ALA A 61 -16.33 2.78 -21.66
N LEU A 62 -16.86 2.43 -20.48
CA LEU A 62 -16.42 2.99 -19.20
C LEU A 62 -15.28 2.19 -18.56
N GLN A 63 -15.09 0.91 -18.91
CA GLN A 63 -14.06 0.05 -18.31
C GLN A 63 -12.66 0.66 -18.48
N SER A 64 -12.33 1.13 -19.69
CA SER A 64 -11.04 1.77 -19.97
C SER A 64 -10.84 3.05 -19.15
N GLY A 65 -11.90 3.85 -18.96
CA GLY A 65 -11.85 5.06 -18.15
C GLY A 65 -11.60 4.76 -16.68
N PHE A 66 -12.32 3.79 -16.11
CA PHE A 66 -12.11 3.33 -14.73
C PHE A 66 -10.73 2.71 -14.52
N GLY A 67 -10.24 1.91 -15.47
CA GLY A 67 -8.90 1.33 -15.43
C GLY A 67 -7.80 2.40 -15.44
N ALA A 68 -7.90 3.37 -16.36
CA ALA A 68 -6.95 4.48 -16.47
C ALA A 68 -6.94 5.35 -15.20
N PHE A 69 -8.12 5.75 -14.73
CA PHE A 69 -8.28 6.52 -13.51
C PHE A 69 -7.75 5.76 -12.29
N GLY A 70 -8.06 4.47 -12.19
CA GLY A 70 -7.56 3.60 -11.12
C GLY A 70 -6.04 3.54 -11.07
N HIS A 71 -5.39 3.41 -12.23
CA HIS A 71 -3.93 3.43 -12.34
C HIS A 71 -3.32 4.77 -11.92
N LEU A 72 -3.90 5.89 -12.36
CA LEU A 72 -3.44 7.24 -11.99
C LEU A 72 -3.59 7.51 -10.49
N ALA A 73 -4.78 7.27 -9.93
CA ALA A 73 -5.05 7.49 -8.52
C ALA A 73 -4.17 6.62 -7.62
N PHE A 74 -3.95 5.35 -8.01
CA PHE A 74 -3.06 4.46 -7.27
C PHE A 74 -1.59 4.92 -7.39
N ALA A 75 -1.14 5.32 -8.58
CA ALA A 75 0.22 5.85 -8.78
C ALA A 75 0.48 7.11 -7.93
N LEU A 76 -0.49 8.03 -7.85
CA LEU A 76 -0.42 9.19 -6.98
C LEU A 76 -0.34 8.81 -5.50
N GLY A 77 -1.14 7.84 -5.07
CA GLY A 77 -1.07 7.32 -3.71
C GLY A 77 0.34 6.78 -3.40
N ILE A 78 0.87 5.93 -4.29
CA ILE A 78 2.22 5.36 -4.14
C ILE A 78 3.32 6.44 -4.16
N ALA A 79 3.22 7.45 -5.03
CA ALA A 79 4.14 8.58 -5.03
C ALA A 79 4.11 9.34 -3.69
N ALA A 80 2.92 9.48 -3.10
CA ALA A 80 2.76 10.08 -1.79
C ALA A 80 3.42 9.24 -0.67
N LEU A 81 3.49 7.91 -0.79
CA LEU A 81 4.23 7.07 0.16
C LEU A 81 5.73 7.36 0.15
N TYR A 82 6.33 7.59 -1.02
CA TYR A 82 7.73 8.07 -1.10
C TYR A 82 7.91 9.42 -0.41
N GLY A 83 6.97 10.36 -0.62
CA GLY A 83 6.95 11.64 0.05
C GLY A 83 6.85 11.51 1.58
N PHE A 84 5.97 10.62 2.04
CA PHE A 84 5.79 10.30 3.45
C PHE A 84 7.09 9.76 4.05
N THR A 85 7.64 8.68 3.52
CA THR A 85 8.82 8.01 4.08
C THR A 85 10.00 8.95 4.19
N ARG A 86 10.26 9.73 3.13
CA ARG A 86 11.30 10.76 3.17
C ARG A 86 11.02 11.80 4.26
N SER A 87 9.81 12.35 4.30
CA SER A 87 9.46 13.41 5.27
C SER A 87 9.48 12.94 6.72
N ALA A 88 9.15 11.68 6.99
CA ALA A 88 9.07 11.12 8.33
C ALA A 88 10.44 10.69 8.88
N PHE A 89 11.32 10.15 8.03
CA PHE A 89 12.58 9.52 8.48
C PHE A 89 13.84 10.26 8.04
N ARG A 90 13.82 10.95 6.89
CA ARG A 90 15.02 11.41 6.19
C ARG A 90 14.83 12.77 5.51
N ALA A 91 14.17 13.72 6.18
CA ALA A 91 13.80 15.00 5.59
C ALA A 91 15.01 15.80 5.07
N GLU A 92 16.10 15.77 5.83
CA GLU A 92 17.33 16.55 5.61
C GLU A 92 18.41 15.78 4.83
N VAL A 93 18.22 14.48 4.61
CA VAL A 93 19.26 13.63 4.03
C VAL A 93 19.19 13.66 2.50
N GLY A 94 20.28 14.10 1.86
CA GLY A 94 20.33 14.33 0.41
C GLY A 94 20.01 13.11 -0.45
N TRP A 95 20.54 11.93 -0.12
CA TRP A 95 20.27 10.71 -0.91
C TRP A 95 18.80 10.30 -0.87
N ALA A 96 18.09 10.57 0.23
CA ALA A 96 16.67 10.23 0.37
C ALA A 96 15.78 11.08 -0.56
N ARG A 97 16.20 12.32 -0.85
CA ARG A 97 15.55 13.15 -1.88
C ARG A 97 15.63 12.49 -3.25
N TRP A 98 16.83 12.05 -3.64
CA TRP A 98 17.05 11.41 -4.94
C TRP A 98 16.35 10.06 -5.05
N LEU A 99 16.37 9.25 -3.99
CA LEU A 99 15.63 7.98 -3.97
C LEU A 99 14.12 8.20 -4.12
N SER A 100 13.56 9.18 -3.41
CA SER A 100 12.14 9.55 -3.54
C SER A 100 11.81 10.03 -4.96
N LEU A 101 12.64 10.90 -5.54
CA LEU A 101 12.42 11.40 -6.90
C LEU A 101 12.53 10.27 -7.95
N ALA A 102 13.53 9.40 -7.83
CA ALA A 102 13.70 8.25 -8.73
C ALA A 102 12.50 7.30 -8.63
N GLY A 103 12.04 7.01 -7.42
CA GLY A 103 10.85 6.17 -7.19
C GLY A 103 9.57 6.77 -7.79
N VAL A 104 9.31 8.05 -7.56
CA VAL A 104 8.16 8.77 -8.14
C VAL A 104 8.24 8.77 -9.67
N THR A 105 9.43 9.00 -10.23
CA THR A 105 9.66 8.99 -11.68
C THR A 105 9.40 7.60 -12.26
N ALA A 106 9.93 6.53 -11.64
CA ALA A 106 9.69 5.16 -12.07
C ALA A 106 8.20 4.79 -12.05
N VAL A 107 7.46 5.18 -10.99
CA VAL A 107 6.01 4.98 -10.89
C VAL A 107 5.26 5.76 -11.97
N GLY A 108 5.67 7.01 -12.24
CA GLY A 108 5.09 7.85 -13.29
C GLY A 108 5.31 7.29 -14.68
N VAL A 109 6.55 6.94 -15.04
CA VAL A 109 6.92 6.38 -16.34
C VAL A 109 6.20 5.05 -16.61
N THR A 110 6.24 4.11 -15.65
CA THR A 110 5.58 2.82 -15.82
C THR A 110 4.06 2.93 -15.86
N THR A 111 3.47 3.87 -15.11
CA THR A 111 2.03 4.15 -15.21
C THR A 111 1.68 4.78 -16.56
N GLY A 112 2.48 5.74 -17.04
CA GLY A 112 2.32 6.31 -18.38
C GLY A 112 2.39 5.25 -19.48
N TRP A 113 3.32 4.29 -19.37
CA TRP A 113 3.42 3.17 -20.30
C TRP A 113 2.15 2.32 -20.31
N VAL A 114 1.58 1.99 -19.15
CA VAL A 114 0.30 1.27 -19.06
C VAL A 114 -0.84 2.05 -19.72
N LEU A 115 -0.91 3.36 -19.52
CA LEU A 115 -2.00 4.19 -20.07
C LEU A 115 -1.89 4.39 -21.59
N LEU A 116 -0.67 4.40 -22.13
CA LEU A 116 -0.40 4.60 -23.55
C LEU A 116 -0.37 3.31 -24.37
N ALA A 117 -0.40 2.13 -23.71
CA ALA A 117 -0.38 0.83 -24.36
C ALA A 117 -1.80 0.19 -24.34
N PRO A 118 -2.55 0.19 -25.45
CA PRO A 118 -3.90 -0.39 -25.48
C PRO A 118 -3.93 -1.88 -25.08
N GLU A 119 -2.87 -2.61 -25.41
CA GLU A 119 -2.64 -4.03 -25.09
C GLU A 119 -2.39 -4.27 -23.59
N ALA A 120 -2.04 -3.22 -22.82
CA ALA A 120 -1.78 -3.33 -21.38
C ALA A 120 -3.04 -3.58 -20.53
N ARG A 121 -4.19 -3.82 -21.17
CA ARG A 121 -5.39 -4.38 -20.53
C ARG A 121 -5.16 -5.80 -20.01
N ALA A 122 -4.25 -6.54 -20.64
CA ALA A 122 -3.83 -7.84 -20.12
C ALA A 122 -2.99 -7.66 -18.87
N GLU A 123 -3.39 -8.28 -17.75
CA GLU A 123 -2.67 -8.19 -16.47
C GLU A 123 -1.25 -8.81 -16.52
N LEU A 124 -0.96 -9.61 -17.55
CA LEU A 124 0.37 -10.17 -17.84
C LEU A 124 1.24 -9.30 -18.77
N HIS A 125 0.71 -8.19 -19.27
CA HIS A 125 1.47 -7.31 -20.16
C HIS A 125 2.71 -6.74 -19.43
N PRO A 126 3.90 -6.69 -20.07
CA PRO A 126 5.13 -6.23 -19.43
C PRO A 126 5.02 -4.85 -18.76
N ALA A 127 4.29 -3.91 -19.37
CA ALA A 127 4.04 -2.60 -18.78
C ALA A 127 3.31 -2.68 -17.41
N VAL A 128 2.35 -3.58 -17.27
CA VAL A 128 1.60 -3.76 -16.01
C VAL A 128 2.48 -4.40 -14.95
N ILE A 129 3.31 -5.38 -15.33
CA ILE A 129 4.29 -6.00 -14.44
C ILE A 129 5.30 -4.95 -13.96
N ALA A 130 5.88 -4.17 -14.87
CA ALA A 130 6.80 -3.08 -14.54
C ALA A 130 6.15 -2.05 -13.60
N ALA A 131 4.91 -1.65 -13.88
CA ALA A 131 4.17 -0.73 -13.02
C ALA A 131 3.88 -1.30 -11.63
N ASN A 132 3.53 -2.57 -11.52
CA ASN A 132 3.34 -3.19 -10.20
C ASN A 132 4.66 -3.32 -9.45
N SER A 133 5.75 -3.72 -10.10
CA SER A 133 7.09 -3.76 -9.48
C SER A 133 7.49 -2.39 -8.93
N ALA A 134 7.32 -1.33 -9.72
CA ALA A 134 7.58 0.04 -9.27
C ALA A 134 6.71 0.46 -8.06
N ARG A 135 5.49 -0.08 -7.94
CA ARG A 135 4.57 0.17 -6.82
C ARG A 135 4.88 -0.65 -5.56
N VAL A 136 5.64 -1.75 -5.66
CA VAL A 136 6.04 -2.59 -4.52
C VAL A 136 7.22 -1.98 -3.76
N LEU A 137 8.22 -1.48 -4.48
CA LEU A 137 9.44 -0.89 -3.91
C LEU A 137 9.20 0.15 -2.79
N PRO A 138 8.24 1.10 -2.91
CA PRO A 138 8.02 2.09 -1.86
C PRO A 138 7.51 1.53 -0.54
N PHE A 139 7.10 0.25 -0.46
CA PHE A 139 6.79 -0.39 0.82
C PHE A 139 8.03 -0.92 1.53
N LEU A 140 9.09 -1.26 0.80
CA LEU A 140 10.33 -1.80 1.37
C LEU A 140 11.10 -0.76 2.18
N TRP A 141 11.12 0.50 1.70
CA TRP A 141 11.82 1.58 2.39
C TRP A 141 11.22 1.91 3.78
N PRO A 142 9.93 2.25 3.93
CA PRO A 142 9.35 2.48 5.24
C PRO A 142 9.35 1.20 6.09
N PHE A 143 9.23 0.01 5.50
CA PHE A 143 9.39 -1.25 6.25
C PHE A 143 10.76 -1.33 6.94
N PHE A 144 11.84 -1.03 6.21
CA PHE A 144 13.20 -1.03 6.76
C PHE A 144 13.38 0.04 7.85
N GLU A 145 12.96 1.28 7.59
CA GLU A 145 13.08 2.38 8.56
C GLU A 145 12.27 2.08 9.83
N CYS A 146 11.02 1.64 9.70
CA CYS A 146 10.17 1.27 10.82
C CYS A 146 10.74 0.09 11.62
N THR A 147 11.29 -0.93 10.95
CA THR A 147 11.92 -2.08 11.64
C THR A 147 13.17 -1.65 12.41
N HIS A 148 14.01 -0.80 11.80
CA HIS A 148 15.18 -0.24 12.45
C HIS A 148 14.79 0.57 13.70
N HIS A 149 13.82 1.48 13.57
CA HIS A 149 13.35 2.30 14.68
C HIS A 149 12.61 1.50 15.76
N ALA A 150 11.86 0.46 15.39
CA ALA A 150 11.23 -0.44 16.36
C ALA A 150 12.27 -1.13 17.24
N ARG A 151 13.35 -1.65 16.64
CA ARG A 151 14.45 -2.28 17.38
C ARG A 151 15.21 -1.29 18.27
N LEU A 152 15.46 -0.09 17.76
CA LEU A 152 16.12 0.97 18.53
C LEU A 152 15.27 1.40 19.73
N MET A 153 13.97 1.60 19.53
CA MET A 153 13.06 2.01 20.60
C MET A 153 12.82 0.89 21.62
N ALA A 154 12.83 -0.39 21.20
CA ALA A 154 12.79 -1.51 22.13
C ALA A 154 14.00 -1.50 23.08
N ARG A 155 15.21 -1.32 22.55
CA ARG A 155 16.43 -1.19 23.38
C ARG A 155 16.39 0.03 24.31
N ARG A 156 15.85 1.16 23.85
CA ARG A 156 15.69 2.37 24.69
C ARG A 156 14.62 2.17 25.77
N ARG A 157 13.58 1.39 25.49
CA ARG A 157 12.53 1.04 26.46
C ARG A 157 13.11 0.23 27.62
N GLU A 158 14.02 -0.71 27.36
CA GLU A 158 14.68 -1.52 28.40
C GLU A 158 15.41 -0.68 29.47
N VAL A 159 15.84 0.53 29.13
CA VAL A 159 16.53 1.47 30.05
C VAL A 159 15.66 2.68 30.43
N GLY A 160 14.35 2.64 30.17
CA GLY A 160 13.43 3.71 30.54
C GLY A 160 13.53 5.00 29.71
N LEU A 161 14.21 4.97 28.56
CA LEU A 161 14.45 6.15 27.71
C LEU A 161 13.44 6.32 26.56
N ALA A 162 12.47 5.41 26.40
CA ALA A 162 11.49 5.47 25.33
C ALA A 162 10.07 5.15 25.81
N ASP A 163 9.10 5.88 25.27
CA ASP A 163 7.68 5.58 25.44
C ASP A 163 7.33 4.24 24.74
N PRO A 164 6.77 3.26 25.47
CA PRO A 164 6.39 1.96 24.90
C PRO A 164 5.36 2.08 23.77
N VAL A 165 4.48 3.08 23.81
CA VAL A 165 3.47 3.32 22.77
C VAL A 165 4.14 3.72 21.46
N VAL A 166 5.15 4.57 21.52
CA VAL A 166 5.91 5.01 20.33
C VAL A 166 6.72 3.85 19.75
N ALA A 167 7.40 3.08 20.60
CA ALA A 167 8.15 1.89 20.19
C ALA A 167 7.26 0.91 19.42
N ASN A 168 6.09 0.61 19.98
CA ASN A 168 5.13 -0.30 19.39
C ASN A 168 4.50 0.25 18.09
N ARG A 169 4.28 1.57 17.97
CA ARG A 169 3.82 2.17 16.69
C ARG A 169 4.79 1.89 15.54
N PHE A 170 6.10 1.98 15.75
CA PHE A 170 7.06 1.60 14.71
C PHE A 170 6.92 0.13 14.30
N ALA A 171 6.70 -0.77 15.25
CA ALA A 171 6.48 -2.19 14.95
C ALA A 171 5.19 -2.41 14.14
N LEU A 172 4.07 -1.77 14.51
CA LEU A 172 2.82 -1.84 13.75
C LEU A 172 2.99 -1.31 12.31
N TRP A 173 3.73 -0.22 12.14
CA TRP A 173 4.05 0.31 10.82
C TRP A 173 4.92 -0.62 9.97
N ALA A 174 5.88 -1.31 10.61
CA ALA A 174 6.67 -2.34 9.94
C ALA A 174 5.78 -3.53 9.51
N VAL A 175 4.87 -4.00 10.37
CA VAL A 175 3.90 -5.04 9.99
C VAL A 175 3.04 -4.60 8.81
N TRP A 176 2.53 -3.37 8.84
CA TRP A 176 1.70 -2.85 7.78
C TRP A 176 2.44 -2.79 6.43
N THR A 177 3.57 -2.10 6.39
CA THR A 177 4.35 -1.88 5.17
C THR A 177 4.99 -3.17 4.66
N GLY A 178 5.48 -4.01 5.56
CA GLY A 178 6.00 -5.34 5.23
C GLY A 178 4.94 -6.25 4.63
N ALA A 179 3.74 -6.31 5.21
CA ALA A 179 2.65 -7.14 4.69
C ALA A 179 2.23 -6.72 3.28
N LEU A 180 2.07 -5.42 3.03
CA LEU A 180 1.75 -4.90 1.69
C LEU A 180 2.89 -5.11 0.68
N GLY A 181 4.14 -4.93 1.12
CA GLY A 181 5.32 -5.19 0.29
C GLY A 181 5.43 -6.66 -0.13
N ILE A 182 5.27 -7.59 0.82
CA ILE A 182 5.30 -9.04 0.56
C ILE A 182 4.17 -9.43 -0.38
N PHE A 183 2.94 -8.98 -0.13
CA PHE A 183 1.81 -9.30 -1.00
C PHE A 183 2.03 -8.82 -2.42
N GLY A 184 2.49 -7.58 -2.59
CA GLY A 184 2.81 -7.05 -3.91
C GLY A 184 3.94 -7.83 -4.60
N ALA A 185 4.99 -8.21 -3.87
CA ALA A 185 6.08 -9.04 -4.40
C ALA A 185 5.59 -10.42 -4.86
N VAL A 186 4.71 -11.07 -4.08
CA VAL A 186 4.08 -12.35 -4.46
C VAL A 186 3.25 -12.18 -5.74
N VAL A 187 2.45 -11.12 -5.85
CA VAL A 187 1.66 -10.85 -7.06
C VAL A 187 2.55 -10.65 -8.29
N VAL A 188 3.67 -9.92 -8.16
CA VAL A 188 4.64 -9.76 -9.25
C VAL A 188 5.29 -11.09 -9.62
N ALA A 189 5.73 -11.88 -8.63
CA ALA A 189 6.36 -13.17 -8.85
C ALA A 189 5.43 -14.16 -9.58
N VAL A 190 4.16 -14.23 -9.17
CA VAL A 190 3.15 -15.07 -9.85
C VAL A 190 2.98 -14.65 -11.31
N ARG A 191 2.96 -13.36 -11.61
CA ARG A 191 2.84 -12.86 -13.00
C ARG A 191 4.07 -13.18 -13.84
N LEU A 192 5.27 -13.05 -13.26
CA LEU A 192 6.51 -13.41 -13.94
C LEU A 192 6.57 -14.91 -14.23
N TRP A 193 6.19 -15.75 -13.26
CA TRP A 193 6.09 -17.19 -13.44
C TRP A 193 5.09 -17.56 -14.54
N ALA A 194 3.92 -16.92 -14.55
CA ALA A 194 2.90 -17.11 -15.58
C ALA A 194 3.43 -16.76 -16.98
N LEU A 195 4.13 -15.62 -17.08
CA LEU A 195 4.75 -15.17 -18.33
C LEU A 195 5.83 -16.16 -18.80
N SER A 196 6.67 -16.67 -17.89
CA SER A 196 7.75 -17.60 -18.25
C SER A 196 7.27 -18.99 -18.69
N THR A 197 6.11 -19.42 -18.22
CA THR A 197 5.54 -20.73 -18.55
C THR A 197 4.63 -20.70 -19.78
N GLY A 198 4.43 -19.51 -20.36
CA GLY A 198 3.38 -19.30 -21.37
C GLY A 198 1.99 -19.64 -20.85
N SER A 199 1.81 -19.66 -19.52
CA SER A 199 0.57 -20.09 -18.88
C SER A 199 -0.55 -19.14 -19.31
N PRO A 200 -1.63 -19.65 -19.92
CA PRO A 200 -2.79 -18.86 -20.25
C PRO A 200 -3.60 -18.55 -18.98
N ILE A 201 -3.02 -17.97 -17.92
CA ILE A 201 -3.80 -17.47 -16.77
C ILE A 201 -4.93 -16.54 -17.26
N THR A 202 -4.71 -15.84 -18.37
CA THR A 202 -5.69 -14.98 -19.04
C THR A 202 -6.56 -15.67 -20.10
N GLY A 203 -6.23 -16.90 -20.52
CA GLY A 203 -6.91 -17.62 -21.61
C GLY A 203 -7.50 -19.00 -21.28
N ASN A 204 -7.10 -19.60 -20.16
CA ASN A 204 -7.60 -20.88 -19.67
C ASN A 204 -8.29 -20.68 -18.30
N PRO A 205 -9.63 -20.69 -18.26
CA PRO A 205 -10.41 -20.53 -17.04
C PRO A 205 -10.04 -21.55 -15.94
N GLU A 206 -9.56 -22.73 -16.31
CA GLU A 206 -9.20 -23.79 -15.37
C GLU A 206 -7.95 -23.44 -14.55
N GLN A 207 -6.93 -22.85 -15.18
CA GLN A 207 -5.72 -22.40 -14.48
C GLN A 207 -6.01 -21.21 -13.56
N ALA A 208 -6.86 -20.28 -14.01
CA ALA A 208 -7.31 -19.15 -13.18
C ALA A 208 -8.05 -19.63 -11.92
N ARG A 209 -8.83 -20.73 -12.00
CA ARG A 209 -9.54 -21.31 -10.84
C ARG A 209 -8.61 -21.76 -9.72
N TRP A 210 -7.39 -22.20 -10.02
CA TRP A 210 -6.45 -22.66 -9.00
C TRP A 210 -5.63 -21.53 -8.37
N LEU A 211 -5.36 -20.46 -9.12
CA LEU A 211 -4.51 -19.35 -8.66
C LEU A 211 -5.29 -18.21 -7.99
N VAL A 212 -6.51 -17.94 -8.45
CA VAL A 212 -7.33 -16.85 -7.90
C VAL A 212 -7.67 -17.07 -6.42
N PRO A 213 -8.12 -18.25 -5.96
CA PRO A 213 -8.51 -18.42 -4.55
C PRO A 213 -7.34 -18.20 -3.58
N PRO A 214 -6.14 -18.80 -3.78
CA PRO A 214 -4.99 -18.52 -2.91
C PRO A 214 -4.61 -17.04 -2.88
N ILE A 215 -4.54 -16.36 -4.02
CA ILE A 215 -4.19 -14.93 -4.08
C ILE A 215 -5.23 -14.09 -3.34
N VAL A 216 -6.52 -14.40 -3.50
CA VAL A 216 -7.61 -13.71 -2.80
C VAL A 216 -7.53 -13.96 -1.30
N VAL A 217 -7.34 -15.21 -0.87
CA VAL A 217 -7.23 -15.57 0.55
C VAL A 217 -6.01 -14.89 1.19
N THR A 218 -4.83 -15.00 0.57
CA THR A 218 -3.61 -14.31 1.03
C THR A 218 -3.81 -12.81 1.05
N GLY A 219 -4.44 -12.23 0.02
CA GLY A 219 -4.77 -10.82 -0.05
C GLY A 219 -5.69 -10.36 1.08
N CYS A 220 -6.72 -11.14 1.41
CA CYS A 220 -7.62 -10.86 2.52
C CYS A 220 -6.90 -10.91 3.87
N ILE A 221 -6.05 -11.92 4.10
CA ILE A 221 -5.26 -12.05 5.33
C ILE A 221 -4.30 -10.86 5.48
N VAL A 222 -3.56 -10.55 4.42
CA VAL A 222 -2.64 -9.41 4.39
C VAL A 222 -3.39 -8.10 4.62
N ALA A 223 -4.52 -7.89 3.93
CA ALA A 223 -5.32 -6.69 4.07
C ALA A 223 -5.86 -6.54 5.51
N ALA A 224 -6.30 -7.62 6.14
CA ALA A 224 -6.76 -7.60 7.53
C ALA A 224 -5.63 -7.26 8.50
N ALA A 225 -4.45 -7.87 8.34
CA ALA A 225 -3.27 -7.56 9.16
C ALA A 225 -2.81 -6.09 8.98
N ALA A 226 -2.71 -5.65 7.73
CA ALA A 226 -2.38 -4.28 7.35
C ALA A 226 -3.37 -3.26 7.94
N ALA A 227 -4.67 -3.50 7.74
CA ALA A 227 -5.72 -2.62 8.23
C ALA A 227 -5.72 -2.55 9.77
N THR A 228 -5.54 -3.69 10.45
CA THR A 228 -5.45 -3.74 11.92
C THR A 228 -4.25 -2.96 12.42
N ALA A 229 -3.07 -3.15 11.80
CA ALA A 229 -1.85 -2.46 12.21
C ALA A 229 -1.93 -0.93 12.02
N VAL A 230 -2.47 -0.49 10.87
CA VAL A 230 -2.73 0.94 10.62
C VAL A 230 -3.76 1.48 11.61
N TRP A 231 -4.85 0.76 11.82
CA TRP A 231 -5.92 1.18 12.72
C TRP A 231 -5.41 1.35 14.16
N LEU A 232 -4.65 0.37 14.68
CA LEU A 232 -4.05 0.46 16.01
C LEU A 232 -3.00 1.56 16.12
N SER A 233 -2.31 1.90 15.02
CA SER A 233 -1.33 2.98 15.01
C SER A 233 -1.99 4.36 15.20
N PHE A 234 -3.16 4.58 14.62
CA PHE A 234 -3.88 5.87 14.68
C PHE A 234 -4.96 5.95 15.75
N PHE A 235 -5.64 4.83 16.02
CA PHE A 235 -6.78 4.72 16.94
C PHE A 235 -6.60 3.59 17.96
N PRO A 236 -5.49 3.60 18.74
CA PRO A 236 -5.27 2.56 19.73
C PRO A 236 -6.39 2.58 20.80
N PRO A 237 -7.10 1.46 21.04
CA PRO A 237 -8.09 1.38 22.11
C PRO A 237 -7.45 1.62 23.49
N LYS A 238 -8.19 2.21 24.45
CA LYS A 238 -7.68 2.43 25.82
C LYS A 238 -7.19 1.16 26.51
N ARG A 239 -7.78 0.00 26.20
CA ARG A 239 -7.31 -1.32 26.71
C ARG A 239 -5.94 -1.68 26.16
N TYR A 240 -5.69 -1.42 24.88
CA TYR A 240 -4.41 -1.66 24.22
C TYR A 240 -3.30 -0.78 24.80
N LEU A 241 -3.57 0.51 25.01
CA LEU A 241 -2.61 1.42 25.64
C LEU A 241 -2.26 0.99 27.07
N ARG A 242 -3.25 0.61 27.88
CA ARG A 242 -3.02 0.12 29.25
C ARG A 242 -2.20 -1.16 29.28
N TRP A 243 -2.41 -2.06 28.32
CA TRP A 243 -1.61 -3.28 28.19
C TRP A 243 -0.14 -2.95 27.90
N LEU A 244 0.13 -2.06 26.93
CA LEU A 244 1.49 -1.62 26.61
C LEU A 244 2.19 -0.91 27.80
N GLN A 245 1.44 -0.13 28.57
CA GLN A 245 1.96 0.55 29.77
C GLN A 245 2.34 -0.45 30.86
N ARG A 246 1.47 -1.43 31.15
CA ARG A 246 1.77 -2.48 32.15
C ARG A 246 2.97 -3.32 31.78
N GLU A 247 3.11 -3.65 30.49
CA GLU A 247 4.26 -4.40 30.00
C GLU A 247 5.57 -3.59 30.11
N ALA A 248 5.50 -2.26 30.24
CA ALA A 248 6.69 -1.42 30.44
C ALA A 248 7.05 -1.24 31.93
N GLU A 249 6.12 -1.55 32.83
CA GLU A 249 6.31 -1.53 34.29
C GLU A 249 6.79 -2.88 34.84
N ALA A 250 6.62 -3.97 34.07
CA ALA A 250 7.03 -5.33 34.40
C ALA A 250 8.46 -5.62 33.93
#